data_AF-A0A2L1TN05-F1
#
_entry.id   AF-A0A2L1TN05-F1
#
_cell.length_a   1.000
_cell.length_b   1.000
_cell.length_c   1.000
_cell.angle_alpha   90.00
_cell.angle_beta   90.00
_cell.angle_gamma   90.00
#
_symmetry.space_group_name_H-M   'P 1'
#
loop_
_entity.id
_entity.type
_entity.pdbx_description
1 polymer ?
#
loop_
_entity_poly.entity_id
_entity_poly.type
_entity_poly.pdbx_seq_one_letter_code
_entity_poly.pdbx_strand_id
1 'polypeptide(L)'
;MDKHPAQKRSLFGYLFLTCSIISEVFGTTMLKFSDGFTVFLPTLGIIAGFSIAFYCLSLCLRYLSMSLAYATWAGAGTALTALISVVVFRESLNVIAVFGLLFIIGGVFFLNKSKEKGPDEDQASPGSPRADGL
;
A
#
# COMPACT_ATOMS: atom_id res chain seq x y z
N MET A 1 -14.61 -17.22 25.67
CA MET A 1 -13.13 -17.01 25.71
C MET A 1 -12.73 -16.36 24.40
N ASP A 2 -13.05 -15.07 24.27
CA ASP A 2 -13.22 -14.39 22.98
C ASP A 2 -12.03 -13.46 22.71
N LYS A 3 -10.96 -13.99 22.12
CA LYS A 3 -9.80 -13.20 21.69
C LYS A 3 -10.01 -12.49 20.34
N HIS A 4 -11.26 -12.25 19.88
CA HIS A 4 -11.54 -11.99 18.46
C HIS A 4 -12.24 -10.68 18.01
N PRO A 5 -12.29 -9.56 18.77
CA PRO A 5 -12.73 -8.28 18.20
C PRO A 5 -11.61 -7.52 17.47
N ALA A 6 -10.35 -7.64 17.90
CA ALA A 6 -9.22 -6.89 17.33
C ALA A 6 -8.71 -7.48 16.01
N GLN A 7 -8.62 -8.82 15.92
CA GLN A 7 -8.14 -9.52 14.72
C GLN A 7 -9.08 -9.36 13.52
N LYS A 8 -10.41 -9.31 13.76
CA LYS A 8 -11.40 -9.06 12.71
C LYS A 8 -11.25 -7.67 12.08
N ARG A 9 -10.91 -6.64 12.86
CA ARG A 9 -10.72 -5.26 12.34
C ARG A 9 -9.54 -5.18 11.37
N SER A 10 -8.42 -5.85 11.67
CA SER A 10 -7.29 -5.90 10.75
C SER A 10 -7.59 -6.70 9.47
N LEU A 11 -8.35 -7.79 9.58
CA LEU A 11 -8.77 -8.58 8.41
C LEU A 11 -9.59 -7.75 7.42
N PHE A 12 -10.56 -6.97 7.93
CA PHE A 12 -11.32 -6.04 7.08
C PHE A 12 -10.44 -5.00 6.40
N GLY A 13 -9.44 -4.45 7.11
CA GLY A 13 -8.46 -3.53 6.53
C GLY A 13 -7.71 -4.13 5.33
N TYR A 14 -7.17 -5.34 5.48
CA TYR A 14 -6.49 -6.03 4.38
C TYR A 14 -7.43 -6.41 3.23
N LEU A 15 -8.70 -6.76 3.50
CA LEU A 15 -9.68 -7.01 2.45
C LEU A 15 -9.94 -5.77 1.59
N PHE A 16 -10.12 -4.59 2.22
CA PHE A 16 -10.26 -3.33 1.50
C PHE A 16 -8.98 -2.98 0.73
N LEU A 17 -7.80 -3.25 1.30
CA LEU A 17 -6.53 -3.06 0.63
C LEU A 17 -6.40 -3.93 -0.63
N THR A 18 -6.72 -5.22 -0.53
CA THR A 18 -6.67 -6.13 -1.69
C THR A 18 -7.67 -5.70 -2.77
N CYS A 19 -8.89 -5.32 -2.39
CA CYS A 19 -9.87 -4.79 -3.34
C CYS A 19 -9.38 -3.51 -4.02
N SER A 20 -8.75 -2.62 -3.26
CA SER A 20 -8.13 -1.40 -3.77
C SER A 20 -7.06 -1.69 -4.83
N ILE A 21 -6.14 -2.61 -4.54
CA ILE A 21 -5.07 -3.01 -5.45
C ILE A 21 -5.64 -3.62 -6.74
N ILE A 22 -6.62 -4.52 -6.63
CA ILE A 22 -7.24 -5.14 -7.82
C ILE A 22 -7.90 -4.07 -8.70
N SER A 23 -8.63 -3.14 -8.08
CA SER A 23 -9.30 -2.05 -8.80
C SER A 23 -8.32 -1.07 -9.44
N GLU A 24 -7.22 -0.76 -8.75
CA GLU A 24 -6.12 0.06 -9.27
C GLU A 24 -5.49 -0.61 -10.49
N VAL A 25 -5.10 -1.87 -10.35
CA VAL A 25 -4.48 -2.66 -11.42
C VAL A 25 -5.39 -2.77 -12.64
N PHE A 26 -6.71 -2.94 -12.43
CA PHE A 26 -7.70 -2.89 -13.49
C PHE A 26 -7.74 -1.51 -14.18
N GLY A 27 -7.78 -0.42 -13.40
CA GLY A 27 -7.73 0.94 -13.92
C GLY A 27 -6.45 1.22 -14.72
N THR A 28 -5.30 0.79 -14.23
CA THR A 28 -4.00 0.92 -14.90
C THR A 28 -3.94 0.09 -16.19
N THR A 29 -4.56 -1.10 -16.19
CA THR A 29 -4.67 -1.91 -17.41
C THR A 29 -5.54 -1.20 -18.44
N MET A 30 -6.70 -0.65 -18.04
CA MET A 30 -7.56 0.14 -18.92
C MET A 30 -6.89 1.42 -19.43
N LEU A 31 -5.99 2.01 -18.64
CA LEU A 31 -5.18 3.16 -19.07
C LEU A 31 -4.28 2.80 -20.25
N LYS A 32 -3.67 1.61 -20.23
CA LYS A 32 -2.89 1.13 -21.37
C LYS A 32 -3.76 0.89 -22.62
N PHE A 33 -5.02 0.49 -22.43
CA PHE A 33 -5.99 0.28 -23.51
C PHE A 33 -6.68 1.56 -24.02
N SER A 34 -6.65 2.66 -23.27
CA SER A 34 -7.34 3.91 -23.66
C SER A 34 -6.61 4.70 -24.75
N ASP A 35 -5.40 4.25 -25.14
CA ASP A 35 -4.51 4.91 -26.10
C ASP A 35 -4.38 6.42 -25.84
N GLY A 36 -4.06 6.76 -24.58
CA GLY A 36 -3.94 8.15 -24.14
C GLY A 36 -5.28 8.87 -23.98
N PHE A 37 -6.33 8.17 -23.54
CA PHE A 37 -7.69 8.70 -23.34
C PHE A 37 -8.49 9.00 -24.62
N THR A 38 -8.05 8.51 -25.77
CA THR A 38 -8.80 8.65 -27.04
C THR A 38 -10.03 7.76 -27.09
N VAL A 39 -10.03 6.62 -26.38
CA VAL A 39 -11.17 5.69 -26.35
C VAL A 39 -12.06 5.94 -25.12
N PHE A 40 -13.35 6.18 -25.33
CA PHE A 40 -14.30 6.57 -24.28
C PHE A 40 -14.57 5.45 -23.26
N LEU A 41 -14.77 4.21 -23.72
CA LEU A 41 -15.09 3.06 -22.85
C LEU A 41 -13.98 2.75 -21.83
N PRO A 42 -12.70 2.61 -22.25
CA PRO A 42 -11.59 2.41 -21.33
C PRO A 42 -11.38 3.61 -20.42
N THR A 43 -11.58 4.84 -20.91
CA THR A 43 -11.47 6.06 -20.10
C THR A 43 -12.43 6.06 -18.92
N LEU A 44 -13.68 5.65 -19.14
CA LEU A 44 -14.65 5.50 -18.05
C LEU A 44 -14.21 4.41 -17.06
N GLY A 45 -13.64 3.30 -17.55
CA GLY A 45 -13.09 2.23 -16.74
C GLY A 45 -11.90 2.67 -15.88
N ILE A 46 -11.03 3.56 -16.38
CA ILE A 46 -9.94 4.17 -15.60
C ILE A 46 -10.52 4.96 -14.44
N ILE A 47 -11.45 5.88 -14.73
CA ILE A 47 -12.04 6.76 -13.71
C ILE A 47 -12.73 5.91 -12.64
N ALA A 48 -13.53 4.92 -13.04
CA ALA A 48 -14.21 4.03 -12.11
C ALA A 48 -13.22 3.19 -11.29
N GLY A 49 -12.23 2.57 -11.95
CA GLY A 49 -11.23 1.72 -11.31
C GLY A 49 -10.38 2.46 -10.29
N PHE A 50 -9.83 3.63 -10.65
CA PHE A 50 -9.07 4.45 -9.72
C PHE A 50 -9.94 5.05 -8.60
N SER A 51 -11.17 5.49 -8.90
CA SER A 51 -12.07 6.01 -7.87
C SER A 51 -12.40 4.96 -6.81
N ILE A 52 -12.72 3.73 -7.24
CA ILE A 52 -12.97 2.61 -6.34
C ILE A 52 -11.69 2.24 -5.57
N ALA A 53 -10.54 2.23 -6.25
CA ALA A 53 -9.25 1.94 -5.61
C ALA A 53 -8.95 2.93 -4.47
N PHE A 54 -9.02 4.23 -4.74
CA PHE A 54 -8.77 5.26 -3.74
C PHE A 54 -9.82 5.26 -2.62
N TYR A 55 -11.09 5.00 -2.94
CA TYR A 55 -12.13 4.87 -1.93
C TYR A 55 -11.85 3.69 -0.98
N CYS A 56 -11.57 2.50 -1.51
CA CYS A 56 -11.20 1.34 -0.71
C CYS A 56 -9.92 1.56 0.10
N LEU A 57 -8.91 2.24 -0.46
CA LEU A 57 -7.70 2.62 0.26
C LEU A 57 -8.03 3.54 1.44
N SER A 58 -8.88 4.55 1.23
CA SER A 58 -9.36 5.44 2.29
C SER A 58 -10.06 4.68 3.42
N LEU A 59 -10.88 3.67 3.10
CA LEU A 59 -11.50 2.80 4.10
C LEU A 59 -10.46 1.95 4.84
N CYS A 60 -9.47 1.40 4.13
CA CYS A 60 -8.38 0.63 4.70
C CYS A 60 -7.56 1.44 5.71
N LEU A 61 -7.31 2.72 5.43
CA LEU A 61 -6.58 3.63 6.33
C LEU A 61 -7.26 3.85 7.69
N ARG A 62 -8.56 3.51 7.82
CA ARG A 62 -9.25 3.51 9.13
C ARG A 62 -8.86 2.33 10.03
N TYR A 63 -8.21 1.30 9.47
CA TYR A 63 -7.88 0.05 10.16
C TYR A 63 -6.38 -0.23 10.23
N LEU A 64 -5.61 0.23 9.23
CA LEU A 64 -4.16 0.05 9.14
C LEU A 64 -3.44 1.40 9.26
N SER A 65 -2.18 1.39 9.73
CA SER A 65 -1.37 2.60 9.76
C SER A 65 -1.14 3.13 8.34
N MET A 66 -1.11 4.46 8.20
CA MET A 66 -0.93 5.13 6.91
C MET A 66 0.33 4.62 6.19
N SER A 67 1.45 4.53 6.90
CA SER A 67 2.71 4.01 6.37
C SER A 67 2.57 2.58 5.81
N LEU A 68 1.97 1.66 6.57
CA LEU A 68 1.81 0.27 6.15
C LEU A 68 0.87 0.14 4.94
N ALA A 69 -0.26 0.84 4.98
CA ALA A 69 -1.27 0.78 3.93
C ALA A 69 -0.71 1.31 2.60
N TYR A 70 -0.11 2.51 2.60
CA TYR A 70 0.43 3.11 1.37
C TYR A 70 1.64 2.32 0.83
N ALA A 71 2.53 1.84 1.70
CA ALA A 71 3.67 1.03 1.26
C ALA A 71 3.20 -0.26 0.58
N THR A 72 2.24 -0.96 1.20
CA THR A 72 1.72 -2.22 0.66
C THR A 72 0.92 -1.98 -0.62
N TRP A 73 0.05 -0.97 -0.65
CA TRP A 73 -0.72 -0.59 -1.83
C TRP A 73 0.19 -0.26 -3.01
N ALA A 74 1.13 0.67 -2.83
CA ALA A 74 2.02 1.09 -3.93
C ALA A 74 2.93 -0.04 -4.42
N GLY A 75 3.54 -0.81 -3.51
CA GLY A 75 4.46 -1.87 -3.92
C GLY A 75 3.74 -3.09 -4.54
N ALA A 76 2.62 -3.52 -3.97
CA ALA A 76 1.83 -4.62 -4.54
C ALA A 76 1.17 -4.20 -5.86
N GLY A 77 0.59 -3.00 -5.93
CA GLY A 77 0.02 -2.43 -7.15
C GLY A 77 1.06 -2.34 -8.28
N THR A 78 2.26 -1.85 -7.97
CA THR A 78 3.38 -1.79 -8.93
C THR A 78 3.80 -3.19 -9.38
N ALA A 79 3.95 -4.15 -8.46
CA ALA A 79 4.35 -5.52 -8.79
C ALA A 79 3.32 -6.24 -9.67
N LEU A 80 2.04 -6.14 -9.33
CA LEU A 80 0.96 -6.73 -10.13
C LEU A 80 0.86 -6.06 -11.50
N THR A 81 0.95 -4.73 -11.57
CA THR A 81 0.90 -3.99 -12.83
C THR A 81 2.08 -4.37 -13.73
N ALA A 82 3.29 -4.50 -13.18
CA ALA A 82 4.46 -4.95 -13.93
C ALA A 82 4.26 -6.38 -14.47
N LEU A 83 3.71 -7.28 -13.64
CA LEU A 83 3.41 -8.65 -14.06
C LEU A 83 2.36 -8.69 -15.18
N ILE A 84 1.29 -7.91 -15.06
CA ILE A 84 0.25 -7.78 -16.10
C ILE A 84 0.81 -7.16 -17.38
N SER A 85 1.75 -6.21 -17.25
CA SER A 85 2.44 -5.61 -18.40
C SER A 85 3.17 -6.67 -19.23
N VAL A 86 3.83 -7.64 -18.58
CA VAL A 86 4.47 -8.77 -19.26
C VAL A 86 3.45 -9.75 -19.83
N VAL A 87 2.44 -10.14 -19.05
CA VAL A 87 1.54 -11.24 -19.43
C VAL A 87 0.56 -10.80 -20.51
N VAL A 88 -0.04 -9.62 -20.36
CA VAL A 88 -1.10 -9.11 -21.23
C VAL A 88 -0.52 -8.36 -22.42
N PHE A 89 0.42 -7.45 -22.19
CA PHE A 89 0.98 -6.60 -23.24
C PHE A 89 2.25 -7.17 -23.86
N ARG A 90 2.74 -8.31 -23.36
CA ARG A 90 3.99 -8.96 -23.83
C ARG A 90 5.18 -8.00 -23.84
N GLU A 91 5.18 -7.04 -22.93
CA GLU A 91 6.30 -6.11 -22.78
C GLU A 91 7.50 -6.84 -22.17
N SER A 92 8.66 -6.63 -22.77
CA SER A 92 9.93 -7.16 -22.25
C SER A 92 10.30 -6.40 -20.98
N LEU A 93 10.29 -7.05 -19.83
CA LEU A 93 10.90 -6.48 -18.63
C LEU A 93 12.42 -6.57 -18.74
N ASN A 94 13.07 -5.41 -18.68
CA ASN A 94 14.52 -5.33 -18.57
C ASN A 94 14.98 -5.96 -17.25
N VAL A 95 16.14 -6.61 -17.23
CA VAL A 95 16.79 -7.15 -16.04
C VAL A 95 16.88 -6.09 -14.92
N ILE A 96 17.18 -4.84 -15.27
CA ILE A 96 17.21 -3.72 -14.31
C ILE A 96 15.83 -3.47 -13.67
N ALA A 97 14.76 -3.55 -14.47
CA ALA A 97 13.39 -3.37 -13.96
C ALA A 97 13.00 -4.50 -13.00
N VAL A 98 13.41 -5.74 -13.29
CA VAL A 98 13.21 -6.88 -12.40
C VAL A 98 13.94 -6.67 -11.07
N PHE A 99 15.20 -6.25 -11.09
CA PHE A 99 15.94 -5.93 -9.87
C PHE A 99 15.27 -4.80 -9.06
N GLY A 100 14.82 -3.73 -9.74
CA GLY A 100 14.08 -2.65 -9.09
C GLY A 100 12.79 -3.15 -8.44
N LEU A 101 12.04 -4.03 -9.12
CA LEU A 101 10.81 -4.61 -8.58
C LEU A 101 11.08 -5.50 -7.36
N LEU A 102 12.13 -6.32 -7.40
CA LEU A 102 12.56 -7.12 -6.24
C LEU A 102 12.91 -6.22 -5.04
N PHE A 103 13.56 -5.08 -5.28
CA PHE A 103 13.91 -4.13 -4.23
C PHE A 103 12.67 -3.46 -3.61
N ILE A 104 11.68 -3.08 -4.44
CA ILE A 104 10.39 -2.53 -3.97
C ILE A 104 9.66 -3.57 -3.12
N ILE A 105 9.53 -4.81 -3.61
CA ILE A 105 8.86 -5.89 -2.89
C ILE A 105 9.58 -6.17 -1.56
N GLY A 106 10.91 -6.21 -1.57
CA GLY A 106 11.73 -6.36 -0.37
C GLY A 106 11.47 -5.24 0.64
N GLY A 107 11.47 -3.98 0.20
CA GLY A 107 11.17 -2.82 1.03
C GLY A 107 9.79 -2.90 1.69
N VAL A 108 8.76 -3.26 0.92
CA VAL A 108 7.40 -3.47 1.46
C VAL A 108 7.36 -4.61 2.47
N PHE A 109 8.06 -5.72 2.20
CA PHE A 109 8.14 -6.85 3.12
C PHE A 109 8.76 -6.44 4.46
N PHE A 110 9.86 -5.67 4.43
CA PHE A 110 10.49 -5.14 5.64
C PHE A 110 9.57 -4.17 6.39
N LEU A 111 8.89 -3.27 5.70
CA LEU A 111 7.92 -2.35 6.33
C LEU A 111 6.74 -3.10 6.96
N ASN A 112 6.29 -4.19 6.34
CA ASN A 112 5.25 -5.05 6.90
C ASN A 112 5.72 -5.77 8.17
N LYS A 113 7.00 -6.16 8.21
CA LYS A 113 7.65 -6.79 9.38
C LYS A 113 7.99 -5.81 10.49
N SER A 114 8.31 -4.56 10.18
CA SER A 114 8.69 -3.52 11.15
C SER A 114 7.48 -2.96 11.90
N LYS A 115 6.56 -3.84 12.29
CA LYS A 115 5.31 -3.55 12.96
C LYS A 115 5.51 -3.26 14.46
N GLU A 116 6.52 -2.45 14.80
CA GLU A 116 6.85 -1.90 16.14
C GLU A 116 8.14 -1.06 15.96
N LYS A 117 8.39 0.06 16.63
CA LYS A 117 8.00 0.57 17.95
C LYS A 117 8.15 2.09 17.83
N GLY A 118 7.15 2.89 18.18
CA GLY A 118 7.38 4.33 18.36
C GLY A 118 8.50 4.50 19.39
N PRO A 119 9.46 5.41 19.21
CA PRO A 119 10.51 5.61 20.21
C PRO A 119 9.83 5.89 21.54
N ASP A 120 10.12 5.06 22.54
CA ASP A 120 9.82 5.35 23.92
C ASP A 120 10.41 6.75 24.19
N GLU A 121 9.55 7.75 24.42
CA GLU A 121 9.89 9.06 25.00
C GLU A 121 10.32 8.87 26.47
N ASP A 122 11.26 7.96 26.72
CA ASP A 122 11.74 7.62 28.05
C ASP A 122 13.27 7.65 28.11
N GLN A 123 13.89 8.63 27.43
CA GLN A 123 15.29 9.03 27.67
C GLN A 123 15.68 10.36 27.00
N ALA A 124 15.23 11.47 27.60
CA ALA A 124 15.98 12.72 27.75
C ALA A 124 15.20 13.63 28.74
N SER A 125 15.13 13.28 30.02
CA SER A 125 16.12 13.83 30.97
C SER A 125 16.18 13.01 32.25
N PRO A 126 17.27 12.24 32.49
CA PRO A 126 17.60 11.76 33.82
C PRO A 126 18.29 12.89 34.60
N GLY A 127 17.59 13.41 35.62
CA GLY A 127 18.20 14.10 36.76
C GLY A 127 18.56 15.58 36.56
N SER A 128 17.72 16.46 37.09
CA SER A 128 18.18 17.68 37.74
C SER A 128 17.94 17.54 39.25
N PRO A 129 18.93 17.16 40.06
CA PRO A 129 18.90 17.39 41.49
C PRO A 129 19.14 18.90 41.75
N ARG A 130 18.09 19.64 42.06
CA ARG A 130 18.16 20.92 42.81
C ARG A 130 16.90 21.01 43.66
N ALA A 131 16.96 20.44 44.87
CA ALA A 131 17.35 21.12 46.09
C ALA A 131 16.10 21.68 46.80
N ASP A 132 15.67 20.92 47.79
CA ASP A 132 14.89 21.38 48.91
C ASP A 132 15.67 22.49 49.65
N GLY A 133 14.96 23.52 50.12
CA GLY A 133 15.44 24.45 51.15
C GLY A 133 16.05 25.77 50.66
N LEU A 134 15.22 26.81 50.63
CA LEU A 134 15.37 28.10 51.35
C LEU A 134 14.11 28.94 51.16
#